data_AF-A0A3M0WGS0-F1
#
_entry.id   AF-A0A3M0WGS0-F1
#
_cell.length_a   1.000
_cell.length_b   1.000
_cell.length_c   1.000
_cell.angle_alpha   90.00
_cell.angle_beta   90.00
_cell.angle_gamma   90.00
#
_symmetry.space_group_name_H-M   'P 1'
#
loop_
_entity.id
_entity.type
_entity.pdbx_description
1 polymer ?
#
loop_
_entity_poly.entity_id
_entity_poly.type
_entity_poly.pdbx_seq_one_letter_code
_entity_poly.pdbx_strand_id
1 'polypeptide(L)'
;MISSFKKSVILVESSSRYHLPLVYFLVSNNISVYVVNPKAVYKFITFKSPNNPSKSDSKDAFFIALFAKYESKNLKPYSVSDSLKLIARKIESINHDIAKT
;
A
#
# COMPACT_ATOMS: atom_id res chain seq x y z
N MET A 1 -4.60 -1.66 -17.86
CA MET A 1 -3.36 -1.00 -17.38
C MET A 1 -2.65 -1.83 -16.30
N ILE A 2 -3.33 -2.36 -15.27
CA ILE A 2 -2.72 -3.36 -14.36
C ILE A 2 -2.76 -4.77 -14.97
N SER A 3 -3.86 -5.10 -15.65
CA SER A 3 -4.08 -6.38 -16.35
C SER A 3 -3.06 -6.70 -17.46
N SER A 4 -2.29 -5.71 -17.94
CA SER A 4 -1.23 -5.90 -18.93
C SER A 4 0.07 -6.47 -18.34
N PHE A 5 0.22 -6.48 -17.01
CA PHE A 5 1.38 -7.07 -16.34
C PHE A 5 1.09 -8.53 -15.93
N LYS A 6 1.86 -9.49 -16.47
CA LYS A 6 1.74 -10.90 -16.06
C LYS A 6 2.28 -11.08 -14.63
N LYS A 7 1.49 -11.68 -13.74
CA LYS A 7 1.84 -11.99 -12.33
C LYS A 7 2.31 -10.78 -11.51
N SER A 8 1.65 -9.63 -11.68
CA SER A 8 1.95 -8.43 -10.89
C SER A 8 1.55 -8.57 -9.42
N VAL A 9 2.45 -8.18 -8.53
CA VAL A 9 2.22 -8.04 -7.08
C VAL A 9 1.97 -6.57 -6.79
N ILE A 10 0.84 -6.26 -6.16
CA ILE A 10 0.57 -4.89 -5.68
C ILE A 10 0.90 -4.82 -4.20
N LEU A 11 1.90 -4.03 -3.86
CA LEU A 11 2.28 -3.74 -2.49
C LEU A 11 1.87 -2.31 -2.14
N VAL A 12 1.16 -2.15 -1.02
CA VAL A 12 0.77 -0.85 -0.49
C VAL A 12 1.34 -0.72 0.91
N GLU A 13 2.11 0.34 1.15
CA GLU A 13 2.51 0.68 2.49
C GLU A 13 1.28 1.18 3.28
N SER A 14 1.12 0.77 4.54
CA SER A 14 0.00 1.20 5.39
C SER A 14 0.19 2.65 5.88
N SER A 15 0.21 3.58 4.93
CA SER A 15 0.45 5.00 5.15
C SER A 15 -0.86 5.71 5.53
N SER A 16 -1.03 5.93 6.83
CA SER A 16 -2.11 6.74 7.42
C SER A 16 -3.51 6.40 6.87
N ARG A 17 -4.43 7.36 6.80
CA ARG A 17 -5.83 7.17 6.35
C ARG A 17 -6.01 6.91 4.85
N TYR A 18 -5.02 7.19 4.02
CA TYR A 18 -5.18 7.16 2.56
C TYR A 18 -5.08 5.77 1.95
N HIS A 19 -4.36 4.83 2.59
CA HIS A 19 -4.21 3.49 2.04
C HIS A 19 -5.52 2.67 2.11
N LEU A 20 -6.40 2.92 3.09
CA LEU A 20 -7.58 2.08 3.33
C LEU A 20 -8.61 2.12 2.18
N PRO A 21 -9.04 3.29 1.67
CA PRO A 21 -9.95 3.33 0.52
C PRO A 21 -9.35 2.69 -0.73
N LEU A 22 -8.06 2.91 -0.99
CA LEU A 22 -7.36 2.31 -2.13
C LEU A 22 -7.32 0.78 -2.03
N VAL A 23 -6.92 0.25 -0.88
CA VAL A 23 -6.87 -1.20 -0.64
C VAL A 23 -8.27 -1.81 -0.75
N TYR A 24 -9.29 -1.17 -0.16
CA TYR A 24 -10.66 -1.64 -0.27
C TYR A 24 -11.12 -1.69 -1.74
N PHE A 25 -10.88 -0.63 -2.51
CA PHE A 25 -11.21 -0.57 -3.94
C PHE A 25 -10.55 -1.70 -4.72
N LEU A 26 -9.23 -1.90 -4.54
CA LEU A 26 -8.47 -2.91 -5.28
C LEU A 26 -8.95 -4.33 -4.95
N VAL A 27 -9.10 -4.67 -3.66
CA VAL A 27 -9.54 -6.02 -3.28
C VAL A 27 -10.99 -6.27 -3.68
N SER A 28 -11.86 -5.25 -3.63
CA SER A 28 -13.25 -5.36 -4.12
C SER A 28 -13.35 -5.62 -5.63
N ASN A 29 -12.29 -5.33 -6.39
CA ASN A 29 -12.18 -5.61 -7.82
C ASN A 29 -11.36 -6.89 -8.10
N ASN A 30 -11.24 -7.79 -7.13
CA ASN A 30 -10.50 -9.05 -7.20
C ASN A 30 -9.01 -8.87 -7.53
N ILE A 31 -8.43 -7.72 -7.18
CA ILE A 31 -7.00 -7.46 -7.34
C ILE A 31 -6.30 -7.80 -6.01
N SER A 32 -5.37 -8.75 -6.05
CA SER A 32 -4.59 -9.14 -4.86
C SER A 32 -3.64 -8.01 -4.45
N VAL A 33 -3.83 -7.51 -3.24
CA VAL A 33 -3.01 -6.45 -2.64
C VAL A 33 -2.35 -6.97 -1.38
N TYR A 34 -1.14 -6.53 -1.13
CA TYR A 34 -0.38 -6.81 0.08
C TYR A 34 -0.18 -5.49 0.81
N VAL A 35 -0.49 -5.47 2.12
CA VAL A 35 -0.31 -4.28 2.95
C VAL A 35 0.88 -4.50 3.88
N VAL A 36 1.82 -3.55 3.89
CA VAL A 36 3.05 -3.65 4.70
C VAL A 36 3.17 -2.52 5.70
N ASN A 37 3.82 -2.81 6.82
CA ASN A 37 4.08 -1.84 7.87
C ASN A 37 5.18 -0.84 7.42
N PRO A 38 4.94 0.48 7.45
CA PRO A 38 5.93 1.49 7.10
C PRO A 38 7.25 1.36 7.88
N LYS A 39 7.19 0.93 9.15
CA LYS A 39 8.41 0.73 9.95
C LYS A 39 9.27 -0.42 9.42
N ALA A 40 8.64 -1.47 8.87
CA ALA A 40 9.37 -2.59 8.28
C ALA A 40 10.05 -2.17 6.97
N VAL A 41 9.33 -1.45 6.11
CA VAL A 41 9.89 -0.87 4.88
C VAL A 41 11.02 0.10 5.20
N TYR A 42 10.83 1.00 6.17
CA TYR A 42 11.86 1.94 6.61
C TYR A 42 13.13 1.22 7.08
N LYS A 43 13.01 0.23 7.97
CA LYS A 43 14.17 -0.57 8.43
C LYS A 43 14.88 -1.27 7.27
N PHE A 44 14.12 -1.79 6.31
CA PHE A 44 14.69 -2.40 5.11
C PHE A 44 15.46 -1.39 4.25
N ILE A 45 14.91 -0.19 4.05
CA ILE A 45 15.57 0.90 3.32
C ILE A 45 16.87 1.29 4.02
N THR A 46 16.83 1.53 5.34
CA THR A 46 18.03 1.88 6.12
C THR A 46 19.08 0.78 6.04
N PHE A 47 18.68 -0.49 6.08
CA PHE A 47 19.60 -1.62 5.93
C PHE A 47 20.22 -1.70 4.52
N LYS A 48 19.41 -1.50 3.46
CA LYS A 48 19.88 -1.60 2.07
C LYS A 48 20.62 -0.36 1.58
N SER A 49 20.36 0.80 2.17
CA SER A 49 20.92 2.09 1.76
C SER A 49 21.15 3.01 2.97
N PRO A 50 22.11 2.65 3.86
CA PRO A 50 22.33 3.35 5.13
C PRO A 50 22.74 4.83 4.97
N ASN A 51 23.39 5.17 3.86
CA ASN A 51 23.86 6.53 3.56
C ASN A 51 22.98 7.24 2.52
N ASN A 52 21.69 6.90 2.38
CA ASN A 52 20.82 7.51 1.36
C ASN A 52 20.58 9.00 1.70
N PRO A 53 21.17 9.95 0.96
CA PRO A 53 21.19 11.35 1.41
C PRO A 53 19.93 12.13 0.98
N SER A 54 19.09 11.57 0.10
CA SER A 54 17.89 12.24 -0.39
C SER A 54 16.72 11.28 -0.58
N LYS A 55 15.60 11.61 0.08
CA LYS A 55 14.29 10.98 -0.10
C LYS A 55 13.64 11.52 -1.37
N SER A 56 13.10 10.64 -2.20
CA SER A 56 12.28 11.01 -3.36
C SER A 56 11.22 9.94 -3.58
N ASP A 57 10.07 10.33 -4.13
CA ASP A 57 8.96 9.40 -4.39
C ASP A 57 9.38 8.22 -5.29
N SER A 58 10.26 8.49 -6.27
CA SER A 58 10.83 7.47 -7.16
C SER A 58 11.68 6.44 -6.42
N LYS A 59 12.51 6.87 -5.45
CA LYS A 59 13.34 5.97 -4.65
C LYS A 59 12.48 5.17 -3.67
N ASP A 60 11.50 5.81 -3.04
CA ASP A 60 10.59 5.15 -2.10
C ASP A 60 9.80 4.05 -2.83
N ALA A 61 9.25 4.35 -4.01
CA ALA A 61 8.56 3.35 -4.85
C ALA A 61 9.48 2.18 -5.24
N PHE A 62 10.74 2.46 -5.61
CA PHE A 62 11.72 1.42 -5.92
C PHE A 62 12.00 0.51 -4.72
N PHE A 63 12.25 1.08 -3.53
CA PHE A 63 12.55 0.27 -2.36
C PHE A 63 11.33 -0.51 -1.84
N ILE A 64 10.12 0.04 -1.95
CA ILE A 64 8.89 -0.69 -1.65
C ILE A 64 8.77 -1.90 -2.58
N ALA A 65 8.97 -1.73 -3.89
CA ALA A 65 8.96 -2.84 -4.84
C ALA A 65 10.07 -3.87 -4.54
N LEU A 66 11.26 -3.40 -4.15
CA LEU A 66 12.36 -4.28 -3.76
C LEU A 66 12.02 -5.07 -2.49
N PHE A 67 11.42 -4.42 -1.48
CA PHE A 67 10.91 -5.08 -0.28
C PHE A 67 9.91 -6.18 -0.66
N ALA A 68 8.98 -5.89 -1.57
CA ALA A 68 8.00 -6.88 -2.05
C ALA A 68 8.66 -8.12 -2.63
N LYS A 69 9.73 -7.93 -3.41
CA LYS A 69 10.50 -9.02 -4.01
C LYS A 69 11.20 -9.87 -2.95
N TYR A 70 11.84 -9.23 -1.98
CA TYR A 70 12.58 -9.92 -0.90
C TYR A 70 11.66 -10.68 0.06
N GLU A 71 10.54 -10.08 0.44
CA GLU A 71 9.57 -10.66 1.39
C GLU A 71 8.48 -11.48 0.71
N SER A 72 8.57 -11.73 -0.61
CA SER A 72 7.53 -12.36 -1.42
C SER A 72 6.95 -13.66 -0.85
N LYS A 73 7.74 -14.45 -0.11
CA LYS A 73 7.31 -15.69 0.54
C LYS A 73 6.56 -15.48 1.87
N ASN A 74 6.83 -14.35 2.54
CA ASN A 74 6.27 -14.00 3.85
C ASN A 74 5.05 -13.07 3.73
N LEU A 75 4.89 -12.43 2.57
CA LEU A 75 3.76 -11.57 2.28
C LEU A 75 2.47 -12.37 2.14
N LYS A 76 1.46 -11.99 2.92
CA LYS A 76 0.11 -12.55 2.84
C LYS A 76 -0.82 -11.55 2.15
N PRO A 77 -1.66 -12.00 1.20
CA PRO A 77 -2.62 -11.12 0.56
C PRO A 77 -3.57 -10.56 1.62
N TYR A 78 -3.89 -9.29 1.45
CA TYR A 78 -4.79 -8.59 2.34
C TYR A 78 -6.23 -9.02 2.08
N SER A 79 -6.93 -9.47 3.11
CA SER A 79 -8.33 -9.88 3.03
C SER A 79 -9.25 -8.73 3.42
N VAL A 80 -10.33 -8.53 2.66
CA VAL A 80 -11.39 -7.60 3.06
C VAL A 80 -12.07 -8.13 4.32
N SER A 81 -12.16 -7.28 5.35
CA SER A 81 -13.05 -7.48 6.49
C SER A 81 -14.21 -6.49 6.41
N ASP A 82 -15.34 -6.83 7.03
CA ASP A 82 -16.49 -5.90 7.12
C ASP A 82 -16.11 -4.57 7.79
N SER A 83 -15.19 -4.61 8.76
CA SER A 83 -14.64 -3.43 9.41
C SER A 83 -13.89 -2.53 8.43
N LEU A 84 -13.08 -3.10 7.53
CA LEU A 84 -12.35 -2.32 6.51
C LEU A 84 -13.31 -1.57 5.59
N LYS A 85 -14.35 -2.27 5.12
CA LYS A 85 -15.39 -1.68 4.26
C LYS A 85 -16.09 -0.51 4.93
N LEU A 86 -16.44 -0.67 6.21
CA LEU A 86 -17.08 0.38 6.99
C LEU A 86 -16.17 1.61 7.15
N ILE A 87 -14.89 1.40 7.47
CA ILE A 87 -13.91 2.46 7.63
C ILE A 87 -13.67 3.20 6.30
N ALA A 88 -13.47 2.47 5.19
CA ALA A 88 -13.25 3.05 3.87
C ALA A 88 -14.42 3.98 3.46
N ARG A 89 -15.66 3.51 3.63
CA ARG A 89 -16.87 4.30 3.35
C ARG A 89 -16.98 5.54 4.24
N LYS A 90 -16.62 5.43 5.52
CA LYS A 90 -16.66 6.58 6.44
C LYS A 90 -15.63 7.64 6.04
N ILE A 91 -14.43 7.22 5.63
CA ILE A 91 -13.40 8.13 5.11
C ILE A 91 -13.90 8.86 3.86
N GLU A 92 -14.51 8.14 2.91
CA GLU A 92 -15.09 8.76 1.70
C GLU A 92 -16.18 9.78 2.04
N SER A 93 -17.12 9.43 2.93
CA SER A 93 -18.19 10.34 3.37
C SER A 93 -17.61 11.63 3.96
N ILE A 94 -16.63 11.52 4.85
CA ILE A 94 -15.99 12.69 5.49
C ILE A 94 -15.30 13.57 4.44
N ASN A 95 -14.55 12.97 3.51
CA ASN A 95 -13.88 13.73 2.46
C ASN A 95 -14.88 14.47 1.56
N HIS A 96 -16.03 13.86 1.28
CA HIS A 96 -17.09 14.48 0.48
C HIS A 96 -17.76 15.65 1.22
N ASP A 97 -17.95 15.54 2.53
CA ASP A 97 -18.50 16.63 3.35
C ASP A 97 -17.52 17.81 3.45
N ILE A 98 -16.23 17.54 3.62
CA ILE A 98 -15.17 18.57 3.60
C ILE A 98 -15.15 19.30 2.26
N ALA A 99 -15.27 18.58 1.13
CA ALA A 99 -15.23 19.18 -0.20
C ALA A 99 -16.45 20.09 -0.52
N LYS A 100 -17.54 19.98 0.25
CA LYS A 100 -18.72 20.85 0.13
C LYS A 100 -18.63 22.13 0.96
N THR A 101 -17.67 22.22 1.86
CA THR A 101 -17.42 23.37 2.74
C THR A 101 -16.42 24.31 2.09
#